data_AF-A0A938FFX2-F1
#
_entry.id   AF-A0A938FFX2-F1
#
_cell.length_a   1.000
_cell.length_b   1.000
_cell.length_c   1.000
_cell.angle_alpha   90.00
_cell.angle_beta   90.00
_cell.angle_gamma   90.00
#
_symmetry.space_group_name_H-M   'P 1'
#
loop_
_entity.id
_entity.type
_entity.pdbx_description
1 polymer ?
#
loop_
_entity_poly.entity_id
_entity_poly.type
_entity_poly.pdbx_seq_one_letter_code
_entity_poly.pdbx_strand_id
1 'polypeptide(L)' 'MSNVPSAPSSLASTLGALRASGWQSVPVKDEMRRNAIAKIRAGEPLFAGVLGYENTV' A
#
# COMPACT_ATOMS: atom_id res chain seq x y z
N MET A 1 -18.13 -3.11 -12.63
CA MET A 1 -17.95 -1.64 -12.65
C MET A 1 -16.68 -1.34 -11.88
N SER A 2 -15.60 -0.95 -12.56
CA SER A 2 -14.29 -0.69 -11.93
C SER A 2 -14.30 0.68 -11.24
N ASN A 3 -14.26 0.69 -9.90
CA ASN A 3 -14.08 1.92 -9.14
C ASN A 3 -12.58 2.25 -9.10
N VAL A 4 -12.09 3.00 -10.10
CA VAL A 4 -10.74 3.55 -10.02
C VAL A 4 -10.79 4.73 -9.04
N PRO A 5 -10.08 4.69 -7.91
CA PRO A 5 -10.04 5.82 -7.00
C PRO A 5 -9.44 7.04 -7.73
N SER A 6 -10.15 8.16 -7.71
CA SER A 6 -9.63 9.43 -8.22
C SER A 6 -8.52 9.94 -7.30
N ALA A 7 -7.39 10.32 -7.88
CA ALA A 7 -6.25 10.83 -7.10
C ALA A 7 -6.62 12.17 -6.43
N PRO A 8 -6.33 12.37 -5.13
CA PRO A 8 -6.57 13.66 -4.48
C PRO A 8 -5.78 14.79 -5.14
N SER A 9 -6.40 15.96 -5.28
CA SER A 9 -5.84 17.14 -5.97
C SER A 9 -4.60 17.74 -5.29
N SER A 10 -4.31 17.34 -4.05
CA SER A 10 -3.15 17.79 -3.27
C SER A 10 -1.89 16.94 -3.46
N LEU A 11 -1.93 15.88 -4.27
CA LEU A 11 -0.77 15.01 -4.48
C LEU A 11 0.24 15.62 -5.46
N ALA A 12 1.51 15.26 -5.27
CA ALA A 12 2.57 15.60 -6.21
C ALA A 12 2.25 15.03 -7.60
N SER A 13 2.19 15.90 -8.62
CA SER A 13 1.86 15.54 -10.00
C SER A 13 3.09 15.22 -10.86
N THR A 14 4.30 15.48 -10.34
CA THR A 14 5.56 15.25 -11.04
C THR A 14 6.53 14.49 -10.16
N LEU A 15 7.46 13.77 -10.79
CA LEU A 15 8.54 13.07 -10.08
C LEU A 15 9.43 14.06 -9.28
N GLY A 16 9.63 15.28 -9.80
CA GLY A 16 10.36 16.34 -9.09
C GLY A 16 9.66 16.76 -7.81
N ALA A 17 8.35 17.01 -7.88
CA ALA A 17 7.54 17.33 -6.71
C ALA A 17 7.48 16.16 -5.69
N LEU A 18 7.43 14.92 -6.17
CA LEU A 18 7.45 13.72 -5.31
C LEU A 18 8.79 13.59 -4.56
N ARG A 19 9.92 13.83 -5.23
CA ARG A 19 11.23 13.83 -4.57
C ARG A 19 11.35 14.98 -3.56
N ALA A 20 10.84 16.16 -3.91
CA ALA A 20 10.86 17.34 -3.04
C ALA A 20 9.99 17.18 -1.78
N SER A 21 8.95 16.33 -1.81
CA SER A 21 8.15 16.02 -0.62
C SER A 21 8.88 15.14 0.41
N GLY A 22 10.11 14.71 0.11
CA GLY A 22 10.89 13.80 0.95
C GLY A 22 10.55 12.32 0.73
N TRP A 23 9.81 11.99 -0.33
CA TRP A 23 9.56 10.60 -0.69
C TRP A 23 10.86 9.86 -0.99
N GLN A 24 10.98 8.64 -0.45
CA GLN A 24 12.14 7.77 -0.64
C GLN A 24 11.72 6.48 -1.35
N SER A 25 12.52 6.07 -2.32
CA SER A 25 12.35 4.77 -2.97
C SER A 25 12.83 3.68 -2.02
N VAL A 26 11.93 2.79 -1.62
CA VAL A 26 12.22 1.63 -0.78
C VAL A 26 11.86 0.38 -1.57
N PRO A 27 12.67 -0.71 -1.49
CA PRO A 27 12.30 -1.96 -2.13
C PRO A 27 10.93 -2.44 -1.65
N VAL A 28 10.09 -2.90 -2.58
CA VAL A 28 8.72 -3.37 -2.28
C VAL A 28 8.72 -4.41 -1.15
N LYS A 29 9.68 -5.33 -1.14
CA LYS A 29 9.82 -6.34 -0.07
C LYS A 29 9.97 -5.73 1.34
N ASP A 30 10.66 -4.60 1.44
CA ASP A 30 10.94 -3.95 2.73
C ASP A 30 9.76 -3.09 3.17
N GLU A 31 9.03 -2.48 2.23
CA GLU A 31 7.73 -1.87 2.49
C GLU A 31 6.71 -2.90 2.98
N MET A 32 6.54 -4.00 2.25
CA MET A 32 5.64 -5.09 2.62
C MET A 32 5.96 -5.66 4.00
N ARG A 33 7.24 -5.89 4.31
CA ARG A 33 7.67 -6.36 5.64
C ARG A 33 7.29 -5.39 6.75
N ARG A 34 7.61 -4.10 6.59
CA ARG A 34 7.29 -3.07 7.61
C ARG A 34 5.78 -2.99 7.86
N ASN A 35 4.99 -2.97 6.80
CA ASN A 35 3.54 -2.87 6.90
C ASN A 35 2.93 -4.12 7.55
N ALA A 36 3.40 -5.32 7.18
CA ALA A 36 2.93 -6.57 7.77
C ALA A 36 3.23 -6.64 9.29
N ILE A 37 4.45 -6.28 9.70
CA ILE A 37 4.82 -6.24 11.12
C ILE A 37 3.93 -5.26 11.90
N ALA A 38 3.68 -4.07 11.34
CA ALA A 38 2.83 -3.07 11.99
C ALA A 38 1.41 -3.61 12.23
N LYS A 39 0.80 -4.21 11.20
CA LYS A 39 -0.53 -4.82 11.29
C LYS A 39 -0.60 -5.97 12.29
N ILE A 40 0.39 -6.87 12.27
CA ILE A 40 0.47 -7.99 13.24
C ILE A 40 0.52 -7.46 14.67
N ARG A 41 1.35 -6.45 14.93
CA ARG A 41 1.44 -5.82 16.26
C ARG A 41 0.14 -5.15 16.68
N ALA A 42 -0.60 -4.58 15.74
CA ALA A 42 -1.89 -3.96 15.97
C ALA A 42 -3.06 -4.97 16.08
N GLY A 43 -2.82 -6.26 15.80
CA GLY A 43 -3.89 -7.27 15.73
C GLY A 43 -4.82 -7.09 14.53
N GLU A 44 -4.38 -6.37 13.50
CA GLU A 44 -5.17 -6.09 12.30
C GLU A 44 -5.02 -7.18 11.24
N PRO A 45 -6.06 -7.45 10.44
CA PRO A 45 -5.95 -8.36 9.31
C PRO A 45 -4.95 -7.83 8.27
N LEU A 46 -4.03 -8.70 7.85
CA LEU A 46 -3.02 -8.36 6.83
C LEU A 46 -3.68 -8.03 5.49
N PHE A 47 -4.67 -8.83 5.11
CA PHE A 47 -5.40 -8.76 3.85
C PHE A 47 -6.90 -8.96 4.14
N ALA A 48 -7.77 -8.33 3.35
CA ALA A 48 -9.23 -8.54 3.46
C ALA A 48 -9.68 -9.91 2.93
N GLY A 49 -8.85 -10.54 2.08
CA GLY A 49 -9.05 -11.85 1.49
C GLY A 49 -7.89 -12.15 0.54
N VAL A 50 -7.75 -13.41 0.14
CA VAL A 50 -6.76 -13.85 -0.85
C VAL A 50 -7.53 -14.40 -2.05
N LEU A 51 -7.41 -13.70 -3.17
CA LEU A 51 -8.08 -14.09 -4.41
C LEU A 51 -7.58 -15.49 -4.85
N GLY A 52 -8.50 -16.40 -5.15
CA GLY A 52 -8.21 -17.80 -5.51
C GLY A 52 -8.06 -18.75 -4.32
N TYR A 53 -8.16 -18.25 -3.09
CA TYR A 53 -8.12 -19.04 -1.85
C TYR A 53 -9.42 -18.91 -1.05
N GLU A 54 -10.51 -18.51 -1.70
CA GLU A 54 -11.81 -18.29 -1.05
C GLU A 54 -12.41 -19.59 -0.50
N ASN A 55 -12.01 -20.73 -1.05
CA ASN A 55 -12.53 -22.07 -0.71
C ASN A 55 -11.45 -23.00 -0.12
N THR A 56 -10.28 -22.47 0.23
CA THR A 56 -9.20 -23.28 0.84
C THR A 56 -9.26 -23.14 2.35
N VAL A 57 -9.03 -24.25 3.05
CA VAL A 57 -9.27 -24.45 4.49
C VAL A 57 -8.39 -23.62 5.42
#